data_AF-A0A2N2ZN20-F1
#
_entry.id   AF-A0A2N2ZN20-F1
#
_cell.length_a   1.000
_cell.length_b   1.000
_cell.length_c   1.000
_cell.angle_alpha   90.00
_cell.angle_beta   90.00
_cell.angle_gamma   90.00
#
_symmetry.space_group_name_H-M   'P 1'
#
loop_
_entity.id
_entity.type
_entity.pdbx_description
1 polymer ?
#
loop_
_entity_poly.entity_id
_entity_poly.type
_entity_poly.pdbx_seq_one_letter_code
_entity_poly.pdbx_strand_id
1 'polypeptide(L)'
;MMASKSRVSPAANWLDSLRTMSSHCCLRVNVCVMFFCFKDKSLCPFTLYLCKLYRMNYIDLSIGIILAIGLVRGFMKGFIIEVASLLALLLGLYGAYKFSDFVAVYLENQFSWRYEHLKLISFLLTFILIAIAVNLLGKALTKMAELVALGIFNKLLGAFFGGSKWMLILSVLINLVELFMGQTAFDKPRIVQESRLFEVVKRVAPAIYGVWEERNPPVEEEPSTEGKQSV
;
A
#
# COMPACT_ATOMS: atom_id res chain seq x y z
N MET A 1 0.08 85.20 -16.40
CA MET A 1 0.61 84.92 -15.04
C MET A 1 0.45 83.43 -14.74
N MET A 2 1.42 82.87 -14.03
CA MET A 2 1.73 81.44 -13.87
C MET A 2 0.81 80.63 -12.93
N ALA A 3 1.04 79.30 -12.97
CA ALA A 3 0.87 78.27 -11.91
C ALA A 3 -0.53 77.62 -11.79
N SER A 4 -0.73 76.32 -11.52
CA SER A 4 0.12 75.15 -11.25
C SER A 4 -0.78 73.89 -11.18
N LYS A 5 -0.34 72.78 -11.79
CA LYS A 5 -0.48 71.34 -11.39
C LYS A 5 -1.58 70.96 -10.38
N SER A 6 -2.43 69.97 -10.68
CA SER A 6 -2.08 68.57 -10.37
C SER A 6 -2.90 67.54 -11.17
N ARG A 7 -2.18 66.55 -11.68
CA ARG A 7 -2.66 65.37 -12.41
C ARG A 7 -2.99 64.30 -11.37
N VAL A 8 -4.21 63.77 -11.32
CA VAL A 8 -4.51 62.52 -10.58
C VAL A 8 -4.82 61.44 -11.61
N SER A 9 -3.93 60.46 -11.65
CA SER A 9 -3.88 59.35 -12.61
C SER A 9 -5.00 58.32 -12.34
N PRO A 10 -5.64 57.72 -13.38
CA PRO A 10 -6.62 56.65 -13.22
C PRO A 10 -5.99 55.26 -12.94
N ALA A 11 -4.81 55.23 -12.32
CA ALA A 11 -4.02 54.01 -12.08
C ALA A 11 -4.14 53.45 -10.64
N ALA A 12 -5.12 53.91 -9.86
CA ALA A 12 -5.25 53.60 -8.44
C ALA A 12 -6.30 52.54 -8.08
N ASN A 13 -6.94 51.88 -9.05
CA ASN A 13 -7.97 50.85 -8.80
C ASN A 13 -7.52 49.40 -9.07
N TRP A 14 -6.32 49.18 -9.62
CA TRP A 14 -5.84 47.83 -9.93
C TRP A 14 -5.00 47.19 -8.81
N LEU A 15 -4.43 48.00 -7.91
CA LEU A 15 -3.58 47.52 -6.81
C LEU A 15 -4.37 46.91 -5.64
N ASP A 16 -5.62 47.29 -5.44
CA ASP A 16 -6.49 46.68 -4.42
C ASP A 16 -7.09 45.34 -4.89
N SER A 17 -7.31 45.17 -6.19
CA SER A 17 -7.79 43.91 -6.76
C SER A 17 -6.71 42.80 -6.75
N LEU A 18 -5.43 43.17 -6.70
CA LEU A 18 -4.33 42.21 -6.57
C LEU A 18 -4.00 41.85 -5.10
N ARG A 19 -4.56 42.56 -4.12
CA ARG A 19 -4.28 42.33 -2.69
C ARG A 19 -5.24 41.32 -2.05
N THR A 20 -6.39 41.05 -2.65
CA THR A 20 -7.40 40.07 -2.16
C THR A 20 -7.25 38.67 -2.75
N MET A 21 -6.36 38.47 -3.73
CA MET A 21 -6.11 37.16 -4.35
C MET A 21 -4.81 36.47 -3.89
N SER A 22 -4.18 36.99 -2.82
CA SER A 22 -2.86 36.56 -2.33
C SER A 22 -2.86 36.03 -0.88
N SER A 23 -4.01 35.99 -0.20
CA SER A 23 -4.03 35.83 1.27
C SER A 23 -4.24 34.40 1.81
N HIS A 24 -4.44 33.38 0.97
CA HIS A 24 -4.69 32.02 1.45
C HIS A 24 -3.67 30.94 1.06
N CYS A 25 -2.53 31.29 0.46
CA CYS A 25 -1.57 30.29 0.00
C CYS A 25 -0.13 30.41 0.53
N CYS A 26 0.16 31.30 1.49
CA CYS A 26 1.55 31.59 1.87
C CYS A 26 1.81 31.84 3.37
N LEU A 27 1.21 31.07 4.30
CA LEU A 27 1.57 31.20 5.72
C LEU A 27 1.78 29.87 6.45
N ARG A 28 2.73 29.07 5.98
CA ARG A 28 3.69 28.30 6.82
C ARG A 28 4.53 27.41 5.91
N VAL A 29 5.74 27.85 5.58
CA VAL A 29 7.02 27.15 5.78
C VAL A 29 8.09 28.12 5.30
N ASN A 30 8.93 28.54 6.23
CA ASN A 30 10.04 29.43 5.95
C ASN A 30 11.27 28.58 5.59
N VAL A 31 11.99 29.06 4.57
CA VAL A 31 13.36 28.73 4.17
C VAL A 31 13.57 27.59 3.16
N CYS A 32 13.89 28.05 1.93
CA CYS A 32 14.77 27.45 0.92
C CYS A 32 14.19 27.09 -0.47
N VAL A 33 13.16 27.79 -0.95
CA VAL A 33 12.85 27.84 -2.41
C VAL A 33 12.57 29.27 -2.88
N MET A 34 13.33 30.23 -2.37
CA MET A 34 13.21 31.64 -2.76
C MET A 34 14.50 32.14 -3.43
N PHE A 35 15.08 31.35 -4.35
CA PHE A 35 16.23 31.83 -5.13
C PHE A 35 16.16 31.58 -6.64
N PHE A 36 15.11 30.91 -7.13
CA PHE A 36 14.91 30.69 -8.56
C PHE A 36 13.48 31.06 -8.95
N CYS A 37 13.15 32.34 -8.87
CA CYS A 37 11.93 32.87 -9.48
C CYS A 37 12.24 34.15 -10.23
N PHE A 38 13.20 34.08 -11.14
CA PHE A 38 13.34 35.09 -12.17
C PHE A 38 13.52 34.39 -13.52
N LYS A 39 12.55 34.65 -14.40
CA LYS A 39 12.68 34.57 -15.86
C LYS A 39 12.34 33.25 -16.57
N ASP A 40 11.17 32.64 -16.29
CA ASP A 40 10.44 31.91 -17.34
C ASP A 40 8.95 31.67 -16.98
N LYS A 41 8.03 32.00 -17.90
CA LYS A 41 6.56 31.81 -17.74
C LYS A 41 6.12 30.35 -17.96
N SER A 42 7.02 29.46 -18.33
CA SER A 42 6.73 28.05 -18.63
C SER A 42 6.77 27.10 -17.42
N LEU A 43 7.26 27.54 -16.25
CA LEU A 43 7.41 26.69 -15.05
C LEU A 43 6.22 26.71 -14.06
N CYS A 44 5.17 27.49 -14.31
CA CYS A 44 3.97 27.52 -13.45
C CYS A 44 3.20 26.19 -13.29
N PRO A 45 3.03 25.32 -14.31
CA PRO A 45 2.21 24.12 -14.15
C PRO A 45 2.86 23.10 -13.23
N PHE A 46 4.19 23.01 -13.19
CA PHE A 46 4.91 22.04 -12.37
C PHE A 46 4.82 22.38 -10.87
N THR A 47 4.96 23.65 -10.51
CA THR A 47 4.85 24.12 -9.12
C THR A 47 3.41 24.00 -8.58
N LEU A 48 2.40 24.20 -9.43
CA LEU A 48 0.99 24.03 -9.07
C LEU A 48 0.60 22.55 -8.93
N TYR A 49 1.22 21.66 -9.73
CA TYR A 49 1.07 20.21 -9.60
C TYR A 49 1.71 19.67 -8.31
N LEU A 50 2.91 20.15 -7.97
CA LEU A 50 3.57 19.83 -6.71
C LEU A 50 2.79 20.35 -5.49
N CYS A 51 2.17 21.54 -5.58
CA CYS A 51 1.32 22.08 -4.52
C CYS A 51 -0.02 21.29 -4.38
N LYS A 52 -0.57 20.78 -5.48
CA LYS A 52 -1.75 19.89 -5.46
C LYS A 52 -1.39 18.50 -4.90
N LEU A 53 -0.19 17.99 -5.19
CA LEU A 53 0.38 16.78 -4.59
C LEU A 53 0.65 16.94 -3.09
N TYR A 54 1.08 18.12 -2.64
CA TYR A 54 1.34 18.40 -1.21
C TYR A 54 0.05 18.60 -0.39
N ARG A 55 -1.07 18.95 -1.05
CA ARG A 55 -2.41 18.98 -0.44
C ARG A 55 -3.11 17.61 -0.48
N MET A 56 -2.52 16.61 -1.15
CA MET A 56 -2.97 15.23 -1.02
C MET A 56 -2.44 14.66 0.27
N ASN A 57 -3.24 13.80 0.87
CA ASN A 57 -2.96 13.16 2.13
C ASN A 57 -1.59 12.45 2.11
N TYR A 58 -0.77 12.63 3.15
CA TYR A 58 0.52 11.91 3.25
C TYR A 58 0.33 10.38 3.15
N ILE A 59 -0.83 9.88 3.58
CA ILE A 59 -1.21 8.47 3.45
C ILE A 59 -1.46 8.11 1.98
N ASP A 60 -2.22 8.90 1.23
CA ASP A 60 -2.45 8.67 -0.21
C ASP A 60 -1.14 8.72 -1.02
N LEU A 61 -0.23 9.64 -0.68
CA LEU A 61 1.07 9.75 -1.34
C LEU A 61 1.94 8.51 -1.07
N SER A 62 1.98 8.03 0.17
CA SER A 62 2.77 6.84 0.52
C SER A 62 2.21 5.57 -0.13
N ILE A 63 0.89 5.36 -0.09
CA ILE A 63 0.21 4.25 -0.78
C ILE A 63 0.44 4.33 -2.29
N GLY A 64 0.30 5.53 -2.88
CA GLY A 64 0.53 5.77 -4.30
C GLY A 64 1.95 5.41 -4.74
N ILE A 65 2.96 5.77 -3.96
CA ILE A 65 4.36 5.42 -4.24
C ILE A 65 4.57 3.90 -4.18
N ILE A 66 4.06 3.22 -3.14
CA ILE A 66 4.21 1.77 -3.00
C ILE A 66 3.51 1.05 -4.16
N LEU A 67 2.32 1.48 -4.54
CA LEU A 67 1.57 0.89 -5.65
C LEU A 67 2.26 1.14 -7.00
N ALA A 68 2.82 2.34 -7.21
CA ALA A 68 3.62 2.66 -8.40
C ALA A 68 4.87 1.78 -8.50
N ILE A 69 5.58 1.56 -7.39
CA ILE A 69 6.69 0.61 -7.34
C ILE A 69 6.22 -0.80 -7.70
N GLY A 70 5.03 -1.20 -7.24
CA GLY A 70 4.41 -2.48 -7.57
C GLY A 70 4.12 -2.64 -9.06
N LEU A 71 3.53 -1.62 -9.68
CA LEU A 71 3.25 -1.57 -11.11
C LEU A 71 4.54 -1.65 -11.95
N VAL A 72 5.56 -0.85 -11.61
CA VAL A 72 6.85 -0.84 -12.34
C VAL A 72 7.57 -2.18 -12.17
N ARG A 73 7.63 -2.72 -10.95
CA ARG A 73 8.25 -4.03 -10.73
C ARG A 73 7.50 -5.15 -11.45
N GLY A 74 6.16 -5.09 -11.47
CA GLY A 74 5.35 -6.05 -12.23
C GLY A 74 5.61 -5.96 -13.73
N PHE A 75 5.74 -4.74 -14.27
CA PHE A 75 6.10 -4.53 -15.67
C PHE A 75 7.48 -5.11 -16.01
N MET A 76 8.45 -4.99 -15.10
CA MET A 76 9.80 -5.52 -15.31
C MET A 76 9.88 -7.06 -15.21
N LYS A 77 9.08 -7.67 -14.33
CA LYS A 77 9.09 -9.14 -14.11
C LYS A 77 8.22 -9.91 -15.10
N GLY A 78 7.19 -9.28 -15.65
CA GLY A 78 6.25 -9.91 -16.58
C GLY A 78 5.10 -10.66 -15.89
N PHE A 79 4.09 -10.99 -16.69
CA PHE A 79 2.81 -11.55 -16.24
C PHE A 79 2.94 -12.87 -15.49
N ILE A 80 3.67 -13.84 -16.05
CA ILE A 80 3.73 -15.19 -15.49
C ILE A 80 4.38 -15.21 -14.11
N ILE A 81 5.45 -14.42 -13.92
CA ILE A 81 6.11 -14.30 -12.62
C ILE A 81 5.18 -13.62 -11.61
N GLU A 82 4.47 -12.57 -12.01
CA GLU A 82 3.57 -11.86 -11.11
C GLU A 82 2.36 -12.70 -10.70
N VAL A 83 1.74 -13.43 -11.64
CA VAL A 83 0.68 -14.41 -11.35
C VAL A 83 1.20 -15.51 -10.44
N ALA A 84 2.36 -16.09 -10.74
CA ALA A 84 2.97 -17.10 -9.88
C ALA A 84 3.23 -16.55 -8.47
N SER A 85 3.64 -15.29 -8.34
CA SER A 85 3.86 -14.67 -7.04
C SER A 85 2.56 -14.41 -6.26
N LEU A 86 1.47 -14.12 -6.97
CA LEU A 86 0.14 -13.98 -6.37
C LEU A 86 -0.38 -15.34 -5.88
N LEU A 87 -0.24 -16.37 -6.72
CA LEU A 87 -0.58 -17.75 -6.36
C LEU A 87 0.30 -18.26 -5.22
N ALA A 88 1.59 -17.94 -5.22
CA ALA A 88 2.51 -18.26 -4.14
C ALA A 88 2.05 -17.65 -2.81
N LEU A 89 1.50 -16.44 -2.83
CA LEU A 89 0.95 -15.80 -1.63
C LEU A 89 -0.32 -16.51 -1.16
N LEU A 90 -1.28 -16.76 -2.05
CA LEU A 90 -2.55 -17.39 -1.69
C LEU A 90 -2.37 -18.87 -1.27
N LEU A 91 -1.70 -19.67 -2.10
CA LEU A 91 -1.42 -21.09 -1.83
C LEU A 91 -0.43 -21.24 -0.68
N GLY A 92 0.54 -20.34 -0.56
CA GLY A 92 1.47 -20.30 0.55
C GLY A 92 0.73 -20.04 1.85
N LEU A 93 -0.16 -19.06 1.91
CA LEU A 93 -0.91 -18.72 3.12
C LEU A 93 -1.85 -19.86 3.53
N TYR A 94 -2.62 -20.38 2.56
CA TYR A 94 -3.55 -21.49 2.79
C TYR A 94 -2.81 -22.79 3.17
N GLY A 95 -1.76 -23.13 2.43
CA GLY A 95 -0.93 -24.30 2.70
C GLY A 95 -0.22 -24.19 4.04
N ALA A 96 0.40 -23.05 4.34
CA ALA A 96 1.04 -22.82 5.62
C ALA A 96 0.05 -22.93 6.78
N TYR A 97 -1.16 -22.37 6.65
CA TYR A 97 -2.19 -22.51 7.67
C TYR A 97 -2.49 -23.98 7.94
N LYS A 98 -2.72 -24.78 6.89
CA LYS A 98 -3.06 -26.21 7.03
C LYS A 98 -1.92 -27.10 7.51
N PHE A 99 -0.69 -26.84 7.06
CA PHE A 99 0.48 -27.66 7.36
C PHE A 99 1.26 -27.18 8.60
N SER A 100 0.94 -26.00 9.15
CA SER A 100 1.64 -25.44 10.32
C SER A 100 1.62 -26.37 11.53
N ASP A 101 0.49 -27.02 11.81
CA ASP A 101 0.35 -27.94 12.95
C ASP A 101 1.25 -29.18 12.79
N PHE A 102 1.32 -29.74 11.58
CA PHE A 102 2.16 -30.89 11.29
C PHE A 102 3.65 -30.56 11.49
N VAL A 103 4.08 -29.39 11.00
CA VAL A 103 5.47 -28.94 11.14
C VAL A 103 5.78 -28.56 12.60
N ALA A 104 4.81 -28.00 13.34
CA ALA A 104 4.98 -27.63 14.74
C ALA A 104 5.26 -28.83 15.65
N VAL A 105 4.54 -29.95 15.45
CA VAL A 105 4.78 -31.19 16.20
C VAL A 105 6.19 -31.75 15.93
N TYR A 106 6.67 -31.65 14.69
CA TYR A 106 8.04 -32.07 14.37
C TYR A 106 9.10 -31.19 15.05
N LEU A 107 8.84 -29.89 15.13
CA LEU A 107 9.74 -28.93 15.78
C LEU A 107 9.71 -29.02 17.30
N GLU A 108 8.59 -29.37 17.91
CA GLU A 108 8.43 -29.56 19.36
C GLU A 108 9.38 -30.64 19.90
N ASN A 109 9.62 -31.70 19.12
CA ASN A 109 10.57 -32.75 19.48
C ASN A 109 12.03 -32.30 19.43
N GLN A 110 12.34 -31.16 18.81
CA GLN A 110 13.71 -30.64 18.64
C GLN A 110 13.97 -29.37 19.47
N PHE A 111 12.93 -28.60 19.75
CA PHE A 111 13.01 -27.32 20.46
C PHE A 111 12.02 -27.28 21.63
N SER A 112 12.52 -27.03 22.84
CA SER A 112 11.75 -26.90 24.07
C SER A 112 11.13 -25.50 24.24
N TRP A 113 10.45 -25.00 23.20
CA TRP A 113 9.71 -23.73 23.23
C TRP A 113 8.20 -23.95 23.39
N ARG A 114 7.46 -22.91 23.77
CA ARG A 114 5.99 -22.98 23.86
C ARG A 114 5.40 -23.31 22.48
N TYR A 115 4.42 -24.21 22.46
CA TYR A 115 3.75 -24.69 21.25
C TYR A 115 3.22 -23.54 20.35
N GLU A 116 2.67 -22.48 20.95
CA GLU A 116 2.19 -21.28 20.24
C GLU A 116 3.29 -20.62 19.38
N HIS A 117 4.51 -20.50 19.91
CA HIS A 117 5.64 -19.91 19.18
C HIS A 117 6.12 -20.85 18.07
N LEU A 118 6.16 -22.16 18.34
CA LEU A 118 6.54 -23.17 17.34
C LEU A 118 5.55 -23.23 16.19
N LYS A 119 4.25 -23.10 16.45
CA LYS A 119 3.20 -23.04 15.42
C LYS A 119 3.37 -21.82 14.51
N LEU A 120 3.67 -20.65 15.08
CA LEU A 120 3.93 -19.43 14.30
C LEU A 120 5.19 -19.58 13.41
N ILE A 121 6.26 -20.13 13.96
CA ILE A 121 7.51 -20.36 13.21
C ILE A 121 7.28 -21.38 12.09
N SER A 122 6.55 -22.45 12.38
CA SER A 122 6.20 -23.51 11.44
C SER A 122 5.36 -23.01 10.27
N PHE A 123 4.40 -22.12 10.58
CA PHE A 123 3.62 -21.42 9.57
C PHE A 123 4.53 -20.59 8.64
N LEU A 124 5.40 -19.74 9.19
CA LEU A 124 6.31 -18.91 8.40
C LEU A 124 7.27 -19.75 7.55
N LEU A 125 7.84 -20.81 8.13
CA LEU A 125 8.75 -21.71 7.44
C LEU A 125 8.06 -22.39 6.24
N THR A 126 6.87 -22.93 6.47
CA THR A 126 6.07 -23.60 5.43
C THR A 126 5.63 -22.63 4.34
N PHE A 127 5.19 -21.43 4.72
CA PHE A 127 4.84 -20.36 3.79
C PHE A 127 6.00 -20.04 2.85
N ILE A 128 7.20 -19.81 3.41
CA ILE A 128 8.40 -19.50 2.63
C ILE A 128 8.74 -20.66 1.69
N LEU A 129 8.67 -21.90 2.16
CA LEU A 129 8.98 -23.08 1.35
C LEU A 129 8.04 -23.23 0.16
N ILE A 130 6.72 -23.12 0.38
CA ILE A 130 5.71 -23.15 -0.69
C ILE A 130 5.91 -21.97 -1.65
N ALA A 131 6.12 -20.76 -1.11
CA ALA A 131 6.29 -19.57 -1.93
C ALA A 131 7.53 -19.66 -2.82
N ILE A 132 8.64 -20.21 -2.31
CA ILE A 132 9.84 -20.48 -3.10
C ILE A 132 9.50 -21.48 -4.21
N ALA A 133 8.90 -22.63 -3.88
CA ALA A 133 8.57 -23.66 -4.85
C ALA A 133 7.71 -23.13 -6.01
N VAL A 134 6.63 -22.40 -5.71
CA VAL A 134 5.74 -21.81 -6.71
C VAL A 134 6.47 -20.77 -7.57
N ASN A 135 7.30 -19.91 -6.96
CA ASN A 135 8.06 -18.92 -7.72
C ASN A 135 9.12 -19.55 -8.63
N LEU A 136 9.74 -20.65 -8.23
CA LEU A 136 10.67 -21.39 -9.08
C LEU A 136 9.95 -21.98 -10.30
N LEU A 137 8.78 -22.59 -10.08
CA LEU A 137 7.93 -23.08 -11.17
C LEU A 137 7.50 -21.95 -12.11
N GLY A 138 7.06 -20.82 -11.54
CA GLY A 138 6.72 -19.63 -12.32
C GLY A 138 7.87 -19.16 -13.21
N LYS A 139 9.10 -19.08 -12.68
CA LYS A 139 10.29 -18.71 -13.47
C LYS A 139 10.59 -19.70 -14.61
N ALA A 140 10.41 -20.99 -14.38
CA ALA A 140 10.61 -22.01 -15.41
C ALA A 140 9.58 -21.83 -16.55
N LEU A 141 8.31 -21.62 -16.20
CA LEU A 141 7.24 -21.36 -17.17
C LEU A 141 7.44 -20.05 -17.94
N THR A 142 7.91 -18.99 -17.28
CA THR A 142 8.19 -17.70 -17.94
C THR A 142 9.21 -17.85 -19.05
N LYS A 143 10.30 -18.58 -18.82
CA LYS A 143 11.33 -18.81 -19.87
C LYS A 143 10.77 -19.50 -21.10
N MET A 144 9.81 -20.41 -20.92
CA MET A 144 9.16 -21.11 -22.04
C MET A 144 8.19 -20.20 -22.79
N ALA A 145 7.43 -19.38 -22.07
CA ALA A 145 6.41 -18.50 -22.65
C ALA A 145 6.99 -17.24 -23.32
N GLU A 146 8.13 -16.74 -22.84
CA GLU A 146 8.83 -15.58 -23.45
C GLU A 146 9.29 -15.85 -24.88
N LEU A 147 9.41 -17.12 -25.29
CA LEU A 147 9.73 -17.52 -26.67
C LEU A 147 8.57 -17.30 -27.65
N VAL A 148 7.33 -17.21 -27.15
CA VAL A 148 6.10 -17.19 -27.97
C VAL A 148 5.34 -15.87 -27.83
N ALA A 149 5.44 -15.20 -26.68
CA ALA A 149 4.66 -14.00 -26.40
C ALA A 149 5.27 -12.72 -27.03
N LEU A 150 4.43 -11.91 -27.70
CA LEU A 150 4.76 -10.52 -28.06
C LEU A 150 5.03 -9.74 -26.76
N GLY A 151 6.31 -9.54 -26.44
CA GLY A 151 6.79 -9.20 -25.09
C GLY A 151 6.13 -7.99 -24.39
N ILE A 152 5.47 -7.07 -25.10
CA ILE A 152 4.78 -5.92 -24.49
C ILE A 152 3.50 -6.31 -23.74
N PHE A 153 2.72 -7.27 -24.25
CA PHE A 153 1.50 -7.71 -23.57
C PHE A 153 1.82 -8.44 -22.26
N ASN A 154 2.89 -9.25 -22.26
CA ASN A 154 3.41 -9.91 -21.05
C ASN A 154 3.79 -8.88 -19.97
N LYS A 155 4.42 -7.78 -20.36
CA LYS A 155 4.81 -6.72 -19.41
C LYS A 155 3.63 -5.91 -18.90
N LEU A 156 2.66 -5.56 -19.76
CA LEU A 156 1.49 -4.79 -19.35
C LEU A 156 0.62 -5.56 -18.35
N LEU A 157 0.37 -6.85 -18.63
CA LEU A 157 -0.33 -7.73 -17.69
C LEU A 157 0.49 -7.94 -16.41
N GLY A 158 1.82 -8.06 -16.53
CA GLY A 158 2.72 -8.07 -15.36
C GLY A 158 2.55 -6.84 -14.49
N ALA A 159 2.43 -5.64 -15.07
CA ALA A 159 2.17 -4.42 -14.32
C ALA A 159 0.88 -4.52 -13.52
N PHE A 160 -0.23 -4.91 -14.16
CA PHE A 160 -1.53 -5.06 -13.50
C PHE A 160 -1.46 -6.04 -12.31
N PHE A 161 -0.95 -7.26 -12.52
CA PHE A 161 -0.84 -8.26 -11.45
C PHE A 161 0.14 -7.85 -10.35
N GLY A 162 1.23 -7.16 -10.69
CA GLY A 162 2.16 -6.60 -9.71
C GLY A 162 1.52 -5.51 -8.84
N GLY A 163 0.75 -4.62 -9.45
CA GLY A 163 -0.06 -3.63 -8.74
C GLY A 163 -1.07 -4.28 -7.81
N SER A 164 -1.86 -5.23 -8.32
CA SER A 164 -2.85 -5.98 -7.51
C SER A 164 -2.22 -6.70 -6.33
N LYS A 165 -1.04 -7.31 -6.51
CA LYS A 165 -0.32 -7.96 -5.40
C LYS A 165 0.07 -6.96 -4.30
N TRP A 166 0.65 -5.82 -4.67
CA TRP A 166 1.03 -4.81 -3.68
C TRP A 166 -0.19 -4.18 -3.00
N MET A 167 -1.28 -4.00 -3.74
CA MET A 167 -2.56 -3.58 -3.18
C MET A 167 -3.09 -4.56 -2.14
N LEU A 168 -3.03 -5.87 -2.42
CA LEU A 168 -3.42 -6.93 -1.47
C LEU A 168 -2.55 -6.91 -0.21
N ILE A 169 -1.23 -6.83 -0.37
CA ILE A 169 -0.29 -6.79 0.76
C ILE A 169 -0.57 -5.56 1.64
N LEU A 170 -0.76 -4.38 1.04
CA LEU A 170 -1.12 -3.17 1.78
C LEU A 170 -2.46 -3.31 2.51
N SER A 171 -3.45 -3.93 1.88
CA SER A 171 -4.76 -4.20 2.49
C SER A 171 -4.64 -5.02 3.76
N VAL A 172 -3.92 -6.13 3.69
CA VAL A 172 -3.70 -7.02 4.83
C VAL A 172 -2.93 -6.31 5.93
N LEU A 173 -1.86 -5.57 5.59
CA LEU A 173 -1.06 -4.84 6.58
C LEU A 173 -1.87 -3.77 7.33
N ILE A 174 -2.68 -2.98 6.63
CA ILE A 174 -3.52 -1.95 7.26
C ILE A 174 -4.50 -2.59 8.25
N ASN A 175 -5.22 -3.63 7.82
CA ASN A 175 -6.17 -4.35 8.68
C ASN A 175 -5.46 -4.99 9.88
N LEU A 176 -4.26 -5.53 9.69
CA LEU A 176 -3.48 -6.13 10.76
C LEU A 176 -3.03 -5.09 11.80
N VAL A 177 -2.59 -3.91 11.37
CA VAL A 177 -2.22 -2.81 12.27
C VAL A 177 -3.44 -2.34 13.06
N GLU A 178 -4.61 -2.25 12.45
CA GLU A 178 -5.86 -1.87 13.13
C GLU A 178 -6.28 -2.91 14.17
N LEU A 179 -6.06 -4.20 13.90
CA LEU A 179 -6.30 -5.28 14.85
C LEU A 179 -5.38 -5.19 16.08
N PHE A 180 -4.08 -4.90 15.88
CA PHE A 180 -3.11 -4.84 16.97
C PHE A 180 -3.12 -3.52 17.76
N MET A 181 -3.32 -2.38 17.08
CA MET A 181 -3.33 -1.06 17.71
C MET A 181 -4.73 -0.60 18.16
N GLY A 182 -5.77 -1.37 17.83
CA GLY A 182 -7.17 -1.03 18.07
C GLY A 182 -7.74 -0.05 17.04
N GLN A 183 -9.06 -0.13 16.77
CA GLN A 183 -9.75 0.72 15.78
C GLN A 183 -9.50 2.23 15.97
N THR A 184 -9.26 2.64 17.22
CA THR A 184 -9.00 4.05 17.58
C THR A 184 -7.65 4.60 17.11
N ALA A 185 -6.73 3.74 16.64
CA ALA A 185 -5.45 4.17 16.08
C ALA A 185 -5.61 4.99 14.78
N PHE A 186 -6.68 4.71 14.02
CA PHE A 186 -6.95 5.36 12.74
C PHE A 186 -8.19 6.29 12.77
N ASP A 187 -9.00 6.27 13.83
CA ASP A 187 -10.22 7.08 13.94
C ASP A 187 -9.98 8.57 14.25
N LYS A 188 -8.85 8.94 14.88
CA LYS A 188 -8.62 10.30 15.41
C LYS A 188 -7.85 11.29 14.53
N PRO A 189 -6.96 10.92 13.60
CA PRO A 189 -6.35 11.93 12.73
C PRO A 189 -7.28 12.22 11.54
N ARG A 190 -7.65 13.49 11.34
CA ARG A 190 -8.29 14.02 10.10
C ARG A 190 -7.62 13.54 8.80
N ILE A 191 -6.37 13.07 8.91
CA ILE A 191 -5.52 12.51 7.85
C ILE A 191 -5.99 11.11 7.39
N VAL A 192 -6.79 10.34 8.12
CA VAL A 192 -7.28 9.04 7.61
C VAL A 192 -8.59 9.19 6.83
N GLN A 193 -9.47 10.11 7.24
CA GLN A 193 -10.83 10.26 6.70
C GLN A 193 -10.87 10.87 5.29
N GLU A 194 -9.82 11.56 4.85
CA GLU A 194 -9.77 12.16 3.50
C GLU A 194 -9.14 11.24 2.44
N SER A 195 -8.59 10.09 2.83
CA SER A 195 -7.83 9.21 1.93
C SER A 195 -8.75 8.23 1.18
N ARG A 196 -9.04 8.50 -0.09
CA ARG A 196 -9.84 7.58 -0.94
C ARG A 196 -9.12 6.27 -1.23
N LEU A 197 -7.79 6.28 -1.35
CA LEU A 197 -7.01 5.07 -1.62
C LEU A 197 -6.98 4.15 -0.39
N PHE A 198 -6.96 4.72 0.81
CA PHE A 198 -7.00 3.97 2.05
C PHE A 198 -8.28 3.13 2.17
N GLU A 199 -9.44 3.72 1.88
CA GLU A 199 -10.72 3.01 1.93
C GLU A 199 -10.79 1.86 0.91
N VAL A 200 -10.34 2.10 -0.32
CA VAL A 200 -10.34 1.07 -1.37
C VAL A 200 -9.40 -0.07 -0.99
N VAL A 201 -8.20 0.23 -0.48
CA VAL A 201 -7.24 -0.79 -0.04
C VAL A 201 -7.81 -1.56 1.16
N LYS A 202 -8.41 -0.90 2.16
CA LYS A 202 -8.96 -1.57 3.35
C LYS A 202 -10.06 -2.59 3.02
N ARG A 203 -10.90 -2.32 2.01
CA ARG A 203 -12.02 -3.21 1.62
C ARG A 203 -11.60 -4.52 0.95
N VAL A 204 -10.37 -4.62 0.41
CA VAL A 204 -9.95 -5.82 -0.34
C VAL A 204 -9.78 -7.04 0.57
N ALA A 205 -9.19 -6.89 1.76
CA ALA A 205 -8.95 -8.02 2.66
C ALA A 205 -10.25 -8.63 3.23
N PRO A 206 -11.21 -7.86 3.79
CA PRO A 206 -12.49 -8.40 4.27
C PRO A 206 -13.32 -9.06 3.18
N ALA A 207 -13.24 -8.58 1.94
CA ALA A 207 -13.94 -9.22 0.81
C ALA A 207 -13.40 -10.63 0.52
N ILE A 208 -12.13 -10.89 0.77
CA ILE A 208 -11.52 -12.21 0.57
C ILE A 208 -11.90 -13.16 1.72
N TYR A 209 -11.90 -12.68 2.96
CA TYR A 209 -12.25 -13.50 4.14
C TYR A 209 -13.76 -13.70 4.31
N GLY A 210 -14.59 -12.70 4.00
CA GLY A 210 -16.06 -12.84 4.08
C GLY A 210 -16.61 -13.92 3.15
N VAL A 211 -15.95 -14.18 2.02
CA VAL A 211 -16.26 -15.30 1.11
C VAL A 211 -15.91 -16.66 1.73
N TRP A 212 -14.95 -16.72 2.65
CA TRP A 212 -14.59 -17.94 3.39
C TRP A 212 -15.50 -18.20 4.59
N GLU A 213 -15.88 -17.16 5.34
CA GLU A 213 -16.73 -17.25 6.54
C GLU A 213 -18.16 -17.74 6.21
N GLU A 214 -18.73 -17.28 5.09
CA GLU A 214 -20.07 -17.73 4.67
C GLU A 214 -20.08 -19.22 4.27
N ARG A 215 -18.91 -19.81 3.99
CA ARG A 215 -18.77 -21.22 3.61
C ARG A 215 -18.39 -22.14 4.77
N ASN A 216 -17.86 -21.62 5.87
CA ASN A 216 -17.51 -22.38 7.07
C ASN A 216 -18.13 -21.70 8.30
N PRO A 217 -19.26 -22.20 8.86
CA PRO A 217 -19.78 -21.68 10.12
C PRO A 217 -18.71 -21.79 11.22
N PRO A 218 -18.71 -20.88 12.21
CA PRO A 218 -17.73 -20.87 13.27
C PRO A 218 -17.67 -22.25 13.93
N VAL A 219 -16.48 -22.85 13.94
CA VAL A 219 -16.22 -24.08 14.69
C VAL A 219 -16.33 -23.69 16.15
N GLU A 220 -17.35 -24.20 16.84
CA GLU A 220 -17.44 -24.12 18.29
C GLU A 220 -16.14 -24.72 18.86
N GLU A 221 -15.31 -23.85 19.45
CA GLU A 221 -14.14 -24.31 20.21
C GLU A 221 -14.68 -25.12 21.39
N GLU A 222 -14.62 -26.45 21.29
CA GLU A 222 -14.87 -27.29 22.45
C GLU A 222 -13.84 -26.93 23.54
N PRO A 223 -14.29 -26.67 24.77
CA PRO A 223 -13.42 -26.19 25.85
C PRO A 223 -12.33 -27.22 26.08
N SER A 224 -11.08 -26.76 26.01
CA SER A 224 -9.91 -27.52 26.39
C SER A 224 -10.14 -28.11 27.78
N THR A 225 -10.27 -29.44 27.85
CA THR A 225 -10.39 -30.16 29.11
C THR A 225 -9.11 -29.97 29.91
N GLU A 226 -9.16 -29.04 30.85
CA GLU A 226 -8.38 -29.07 32.07
C GLU A 226 -8.50 -30.45 32.75
N GLY A 227 -7.37 -31.03 33.12
CA GLY A 227 -7.31 -32.04 34.17
C GLY A 227 -6.60 -33.35 33.80
N LYS A 228 -5.37 -33.49 34.28
CA LYS A 228 -5.17 -34.25 35.54
C LYS A 228 -3.77 -34.04 36.10
N GLN A 229 -3.74 -33.45 37.29
CA GLN A 229 -2.75 -33.70 38.32
C GLN A 229 -2.50 -35.21 38.44
N SER A 230 -1.24 -35.62 38.54
CA SER A 230 -0.87 -36.87 39.20
C SER A 230 0.12 -36.54 40.31
N VAL A 231 -0.25 -37.08 41.47
CA VAL A 231 0.36 -37.02 42.80
C VAL A 231 1.75 -37.62 42.80
#